data_AF-A0A6A6DFU7-F1
#
_entry.id   AF-A0A6A6DFU7-F1
#
_cell.length_a   1.000
_cell.length_b   1.000
_cell.length_c   1.000
_cell.angle_alpha   90.00
_cell.angle_beta   90.00
_cell.angle_gamma   90.00
#
_symmetry.space_group_name_H-M   'P 1'
#
loop_
_entity.id
_entity.type
_entity.pdbx_description
1 polymer ?
#
loop_
_entity_poly.entity_id
_entity_poly.type
_entity_poly.pdbx_seq_one_letter_code
_entity_poly.pdbx_strand_id
1 'polypeptide(L)' 'MIPDNADDVETFSQLQQREHNGRSNSSSVSLAAYLRQSRNGSILITSRNNDAAARLAGS' A
#
# COMPACT_ATOMS: atom_id res chain seq x y z
N MET A 1 -3.02 8.94 8.33
CA MET A 1 -1.76 8.45 7.70
C MET A 1 -1.60 9.13 6.35
N ILE A 2 -0.37 9.40 5.89
CA ILE A 2 -0.13 10.03 4.57
C ILE A 2 0.91 9.22 3.80
N PRO A 3 0.50 8.21 3.01
CA PRO A 3 1.39 7.57 2.04
C PRO A 3 1.65 8.56 0.90
N ASP A 4 2.90 8.98 0.76
CA ASP A 4 3.29 9.90 -0.30
C ASP A 4 3.77 9.12 -1.54
N ASN A 5 3.38 9.58 -2.72
CA ASN A 5 3.80 9.06 -4.02
C ASN A 5 3.52 7.55 -4.20
N ALA A 6 2.32 7.11 -3.78
CA ALA A 6 1.81 5.75 -3.89
C ALA A 6 1.37 5.43 -5.33
N ASP A 7 2.33 5.32 -6.24
CA ASP A 7 2.09 5.06 -7.66
C ASP A 7 1.80 3.58 -7.96
N ASP A 8 2.14 2.69 -7.03
CA ASP A 8 2.00 1.24 -7.13
C ASP A 8 1.04 0.68 -6.06
N VAL A 9 -0.07 0.11 -6.54
CA VAL A 9 -1.12 -0.51 -5.71
C VAL A 9 -0.56 -1.68 -4.89
N GLU A 10 0.48 -2.34 -5.39
CA GLU A 10 1.07 -3.51 -4.74
C GLU A 10 1.77 -3.20 -3.42
N THR A 11 2.12 -1.93 -3.20
CA THR A 11 2.61 -1.45 -1.90
C THR A 11 1.58 -1.69 -0.77
N PHE A 12 0.29 -1.76 -1.11
CA PHE A 12 -0.81 -1.99 -0.17
C PHE A 12 -1.31 -3.44 -0.16
N SER A 13 -0.95 -4.27 -1.13
CA SER A 13 -1.38 -5.67 -1.22
C SER A 13 -0.20 -6.62 -1.20
N GLN A 14 -0.20 -7.63 -0.33
CA GLN A 14 0.89 -8.62 -0.25
C GLN A 14 0.94 -9.61 -1.45
N LEU A 15 0.42 -9.23 -2.61
CA LEU A 15 0.17 -10.17 -3.71
C LEU A 15 1.44 -10.65 -4.44
N GLN A 16 2.59 -9.95 -4.34
CA GLN A 16 3.75 -10.25 -5.18
C GLN A 16 5.09 -10.59 -4.49
N GLN A 17 5.14 -10.86 -3.18
CA GLN A 17 6.41 -11.28 -2.55
C GLN A 17 6.63 -12.79 -2.44
N ARG A 18 5.80 -13.61 -3.07
CA ARG A 18 6.06 -15.07 -3.11
C ARG A 18 6.98 -15.51 -4.26
N GLU A 19 7.24 -14.68 -5.27
CA GLU A 19 7.80 -15.17 -6.54
C GLU A 19 9.13 -14.51 -6.98
N HIS A 20 9.84 -13.74 -6.14
CA HIS A 20 11.18 -13.27 -6.49
C HIS A 20 12.23 -13.44 -5.39
N ASN A 21 12.84 -14.62 -5.41
CA ASN A 21 14.29 -14.84 -5.34
C ASN A 21 15.04 -14.28 -4.12
N GLY A 22 15.18 -15.11 -3.09
CA GLY A 22 16.49 -15.42 -2.52
C GLY A 22 17.39 -14.28 -2.05
N ARG A 23 16.88 -13.22 -1.42
CA ARG A 23 17.71 -12.39 -0.53
C ARG A 23 16.88 -11.56 0.45
N SER A 24 17.10 -11.86 1.73
CA SER A 24 16.71 -11.08 2.92
C SER A 24 15.22 -11.03 3.28
N ASN A 25 14.89 -11.82 4.31
CA ASN A 25 13.66 -11.77 5.10
C ASN A 25 13.50 -10.42 5.82
N SER A 26 13.06 -9.37 5.13
CA SER A 26 12.21 -8.37 5.77
C SER A 26 10.79 -8.76 5.41
N SER A 27 10.02 -9.28 6.37
CA SER A 27 8.58 -9.41 6.24
C SER A 27 8.02 -8.05 5.85
N SER A 28 7.76 -7.80 4.57
CA SER A 28 7.16 -6.54 4.15
C SER A 28 5.73 -6.55 4.64
N VAL A 29 5.51 -5.88 5.77
CA VAL A 29 4.17 -5.67 6.27
C VAL A 29 3.48 -4.78 5.25
N SER A 30 2.37 -5.24 4.67
CA SER A 30 1.61 -4.44 3.73
C SER A 30 1.16 -3.14 4.41
N LEU A 31 1.19 -2.03 3.68
CA LEU A 31 0.70 -0.76 4.20
C LEU A 31 -0.77 -0.81 4.62
N ALA A 32 -1.55 -1.78 4.13
CA ALA A 32 -2.93 -2.01 4.57
C ALA A 32 -3.04 -2.36 6.06
N ALA A 33 -2.01 -2.97 6.66
CA ALA A 33 -1.97 -3.22 8.10
C ALA A 33 -1.93 -1.92 8.93
N TYR A 34 -1.40 -0.84 8.34
CA TYR A 34 -1.30 0.47 8.99
C TYR A 34 -2.54 1.35 8.71
N LEU A 35 -3.29 1.08 7.63
CA LEU A 35 -4.51 1.84 7.30
C LEU A 35 -5.64 1.65 8.33
N ARG A 36 -5.77 0.46 8.92
CA ARG A 36 -6.87 0.16 9.86
C ARG A 36 -6.63 0.59 11.31
N GLN A 37 -5.54 1.28 11.61
CA GLN A 37 -5.12 1.51 13.00
C GLN A 37 -6.05 2.45 13.80
N SER A 38 -6.96 3.18 13.16
CA SER A 38 -7.92 4.04 13.86
C SER A 38 -9.32 3.92 13.27
N ARG A 39 -10.30 3.65 14.14
CA ARG A 39 -11.72 3.43 13.80
C ARG A 39 -12.39 4.64 13.12
N ASN A 40 -11.80 5.84 13.25
CA ASN A 40 -12.20 7.08 12.59
C ASN A 40 -10.99 7.82 11.98
N GLY A 41 -9.92 7.08 11.68
CA GLY A 41 -8.72 7.68 11.08
C GLY A 41 -8.97 8.08 9.63
N SER A 42 -8.50 9.26 9.24
CA SER A 42 -8.41 9.64 7.84
C SER A 42 -7.05 9.24 7.27
N ILE A 43 -7.06 8.86 5.99
CA ILE A 43 -5.86 8.63 5.20
C ILE A 43 -5.91 9.56 3.99
N LEU A 44 -4.80 10.24 3.72
CA LEU A 44 -4.59 11.01 2.51
C LEU A 44 -3.55 10.27 1.67
N ILE A 45 -3.91 9.85 0.46
CA ILE A 45 -2.99 9.18 -0.47
C ILE A 45 -2.63 10.19 -1.56
N THR A 46 -1.34 10.38 -1.82
CA THR A 46 -0.87 11.11 -3.00
C THR A 46 -0.31 10.11 -3.99
N SER A 47 -0.60 10.31 -5.27
CA SER A 47 -0.14 9.44 -6.36
C SER A 47 -0.10 10.25 -7.64
N ARG A 48 0.88 9.94 -8.49
CA ARG A 48 0.99 10.44 -9.87
C ARG A 48 0.25 9.51 -10.85
N ASN A 49 -0.17 8.33 -10.39
CA ASN A 49 -0.92 7.36 -11.18
C ASN A 49 -2.41 7.40 -10.80
N ASN A 50 -3.25 7.88 -11.71
CA ASN A 50 -4.68 8.04 -11.46
C ASN A 50 -5.40 6.70 -11.17
N ASP A 51 -5.04 5.63 -11.89
CA ASP A 51 -5.63 4.29 -11.68
C ASP A 51 -5.25 3.74 -10.29
N ALA A 52 -3.98 3.89 -9.91
CA ALA A 52 -3.53 3.48 -8.58
C ALA A 52 -4.24 4.27 -7.47
N ALA A 53 -4.38 5.59 -7.63
CA ALA A 53 -5.10 6.44 -6.68
C ALA A 53 -6.56 5.99 -6.49
N ALA A 54 -7.27 5.75 -7.59
CA ALA A 54 -8.66 5.28 -7.59
C ALA A 54 -8.79 3.94 -6.84
N ARG A 55 -7.97 2.96 -7.23
CA ARG A 55 -7.98 1.63 -6.62
C ARG A 55 -7.61 1.65 -5.14
N LEU A 56 -6.71 2.52 -4.71
CA LEU A 56 -6.33 2.68 -3.30
C LEU A 56 -7.36 3.45 -2.46
N ALA A 57 -8.12 4.37 -3.07
CA ALA A 57 -9.20 5.11 -2.43
C ALA A 57 -10.50 4.29 -2.30
N GLY A 58 -10.62 3.18 -3.04
CA GLY A 58 -11.78 2.28 -3.00
C GLY A 58 -12.89 2.64 -3.99
N SER A 59 -12.57 3.32 -5.09
CA SER A 59 -13.49 3.59 -6.22
C SER A 59 -13.50 2.48 -7.26
#